data_AF-A0A955LRX2-F1
#
_entry.id   AF-A0A955LRX2-F1
#
_cell.length_a   1.000
_cell.length_b   1.000
_cell.length_c   1.000
_cell.angle_alpha   90.00
_cell.angle_beta   90.00
_cell.angle_gamma   90.00
#
_symmetry.space_group_name_H-M   'P 1'
#
loop_
_entity.id
_entity.type
_entity.pdbx_description
1 polymer ?
#
loop_
_entity_poly.entity_id
_entity_poly.type
_entity_poly.pdbx_seq_one_letter_code
_entity_poly.pdbx_strand_id
1 'polypeptide(L)' 'MENPNNLGLQPLDALMNRLHIDNADVVAASKEQITFKMVQKGRKGRRLTLHVRMKILRALQSIAAGHELKHEQLFNYS' A
#
# COMPACT_ATOMS: atom_id res chain seq x y z
N MET A 1 -23.68 -2.87 -9.70
CA MET A 1 -23.63 -2.87 -8.22
C MET A 1 -22.30 -2.22 -7.83
N GLU A 2 -22.33 -0.92 -7.53
CA GLU A 2 -21.13 -0.19 -7.11
C GLU A 2 -20.69 -0.73 -5.75
N ASN A 3 -19.44 -1.17 -5.66
CA ASN A 3 -18.92 -1.77 -4.45
C ASN A 3 -18.62 -0.62 -3.46
N PRO A 4 -19.33 -0.48 -2.32
CA PRO A 4 -19.18 0.66 -1.41
C PRO A 4 -17.79 0.75 -0.75
N ASN A 5 -16.95 -0.28 -0.97
CA ASN A 5 -15.59 -0.38 -0.47
C ASN A 5 -14.52 -0.06 -1.53
N ASN A 6 -14.91 0.44 -2.70
CA ASN A 6 -13.97 0.87 -3.74
C ASN A 6 -13.82 2.40 -3.70
N LEU A 7 -12.71 2.86 -3.14
CA LEU A 7 -12.40 4.27 -2.88
C LEU A 7 -11.64 4.93 -4.05
N GLY A 8 -11.73 4.32 -5.24
CA GLY A 8 -10.96 4.73 -6.41
C GLY A 8 -9.47 4.43 -6.28
N LEU A 9 -8.70 4.75 -7.33
CA LEU A 9 -7.25 4.52 -7.36
C LEU A 9 -6.59 5.20 -6.16
N GLN A 10 -5.81 4.43 -5.39
CA GLN A 10 -5.16 4.98 -4.21
C GLN A 10 -3.84 5.65 -4.57
N PRO A 11 -3.43 6.69 -3.80
CA PRO A 11 -2.11 7.30 -3.92
C PRO A 11 -0.96 6.27 -3.87
N LEU A 12 -1.14 5.18 -3.13
CA LEU A 12 -0.24 4.04 -3.09
C LEU A 12 0.16 3.51 -4.48
N ASP A 13 -0.78 3.42 -5.43
CA ASP A 13 -0.47 2.90 -6.77
C ASP A 13 0.47 3.83 -7.53
N ALA A 14 0.19 5.13 -7.51
CA ALA A 14 1.04 6.14 -8.13
C ALA A 14 2.43 6.19 -7.48
N LEU A 15 2.49 6.08 -6.15
CA LEU A 15 3.76 6.04 -5.40
C LEU A 15 4.60 4.82 -5.79
N MET A 16 3.99 3.63 -5.81
CA MET A 16 4.69 2.39 -6.19
C MET A 16 5.19 2.45 -7.64
N ASN A 17 4.36 2.94 -8.57
CA ASN A 17 4.77 3.11 -9.97
C ASN A 17 5.92 4.12 -10.11
N ARG A 18 5.88 5.24 -9.38
CA ARG A 18 6.94 6.26 -9.40
C ARG A 18 8.27 5.75 -8.86
N LEU A 19 8.22 4.90 -7.84
CA LEU A 19 9.41 4.30 -7.23
C LEU A 19 9.87 3.01 -7.94
N HIS A 20 9.18 2.61 -9.02
CA HIS A 20 9.40 1.33 -9.71
C HIS A 20 9.38 0.12 -8.76
N ILE A 21 8.50 0.16 -7.76
CA ILE A 21 8.35 -0.90 -6.76
C ILE A 21 7.21 -1.82 -7.17
N ASP A 22 7.51 -3.10 -7.31
CA ASP A 22 6.50 -4.12 -7.54
C ASP A 22 5.86 -4.62 -6.25
N ASN A 23 4.70 -5.27 -6.39
CA ASN A 23 4.03 -5.91 -5.26
C ASN A 23 4.94 -6.99 -4.61
N ALA A 24 5.82 -7.60 -5.40
CA ALA A 24 6.82 -8.56 -4.93
C ALA A 24 7.82 -7.94 -3.98
N ASP A 25 8.33 -6.76 -4.32
CA ASP A 25 9.32 -6.06 -3.52
C ASP A 25 8.74 -5.66 -2.18
N VAL A 26 7.49 -5.17 -2.16
CA VAL A 26 6.78 -4.85 -0.91
C VAL A 26 6.63 -6.09 -0.02
N VAL A 27 6.30 -7.23 -0.59
CA VAL A 27 6.16 -8.48 0.17
C VAL A 27 7.53 -8.97 0.66
N ALA A 28 8.57 -8.89 -0.16
CA ALA A 28 9.92 -9.32 0.17
C ALA A 28 10.58 -8.43 1.24
N ALA A 29 10.34 -7.12 1.21
CA ALA A 29 10.87 -6.18 2.18
C ALA A 29 10.08 -6.16 3.51
N SER A 30 8.84 -6.65 3.52
CA SER A 30 8.02 -6.69 4.72
C SER A 30 8.52 -7.72 5.72
N LYS A 31 8.80 -7.28 6.95
CA LYS A 31 9.06 -8.19 8.09
C LYS A 31 7.78 -8.81 8.66
N GLU A 32 6.62 -8.29 8.27
CA GLU A 32 5.31 -8.77 8.70
C GLU A 32 4.64 -9.61 7.62
N GLN A 33 3.73 -10.50 8.02
CA GLN A 33 2.95 -11.29 7.06
C GLN A 33 2.02 -10.39 6.24
N ILE A 34 2.42 -10.16 4.99
CA ILE A 34 1.67 -9.47 3.95
C ILE A 34 1.67 -10.34 2.69
N THR A 35 0.62 -10.23 1.88
CA THR A 35 0.49 -10.99 0.62
C THR A 35 0.41 -10.06 -0.57
N PHE A 36 0.80 -10.54 -1.75
CA PHE A 36 0.62 -9.85 -3.03
C PHE A 36 -0.82 -9.34 -3.23
N LYS A 37 -1.81 -10.17 -2.86
CA LYS A 37 -3.23 -9.81 -2.97
C LYS A 37 -3.60 -8.65 -2.04
N MET A 38 -3.01 -8.55 -0.84
CA MET A 38 -3.25 -7.42 0.06
C MET A 38 -2.75 -6.11 -0.53
N VAL A 39 -1.53 -6.10 -1.09
CA VAL A 39 -0.94 -4.93 -1.74
C VAL A 39 -1.77 -4.53 -2.97
N GLN A 40 -2.11 -5.50 -3.82
CA GLN A 40 -2.91 -5.26 -5.02
C GLN A 40 -4.31 -4.71 -4.70
N LYS A 41 -4.94 -5.16 -3.61
CA LYS A 41 -6.22 -4.62 -3.14
C LYS A 41 -6.08 -3.15 -2.73
N GLY A 42 -5.02 -2.81 -2.00
CA GLY A 42 -4.71 -1.43 -1.61
C GLY A 42 -4.52 -0.52 -2.81
N ARG A 43 -3.69 -0.93 -3.79
CA ARG A 43 -3.46 -0.17 -5.04
C ARG A 43 -4.74 0.12 -5.80
N LYS A 44 -5.61 -0.89 -5.93
CA LYS A 44 -6.88 -0.81 -6.68
C LYS A 44 -8.02 -0.05 -5.99
N GLY A 45 -7.82 0.52 -4.80
CA GLY A 45 -8.90 1.24 -4.12
C GLY A 45 -9.74 0.44 -3.15
N ARG A 46 -9.42 -0.83 -2.90
CA ARG A 46 -10.21 -1.59 -1.94
C ARG A 46 -9.83 -1.16 -0.52
N ARG A 47 -10.85 -0.86 0.30
CA ARG A 47 -10.68 -0.55 1.71
C ARG A 47 -9.94 -1.69 2.42
N LEU A 48 -8.80 -1.36 3.03
CA LEU A 48 -8.00 -2.25 3.86
C LEU A 48 -8.19 -1.90 5.34
N THR A 49 -7.97 -2.88 6.22
CA THR A 49 -7.95 -2.62 7.67
C THR A 49 -6.71 -1.79 8.03
N LEU A 50 -6.78 -1.02 9.12
CA LEU A 50 -5.64 -0.24 9.62
C LEU A 50 -4.38 -1.09 9.79
N HIS A 51 -4.52 -2.30 10.30
CA HIS A 51 -3.41 -3.24 10.49
C HIS A 51 -2.69 -3.57 9.17
N VAL A 52 -3.42 -3.85 8.08
CA VAL A 52 -2.81 -4.12 6.77
C VAL A 52 -2.18 -2.85 6.18
N ARG A 53 -2.80 -1.68 6.37
CA ARG A 53 -2.25 -0.40 5.90
C ARG A 53 -0.91 -0.08 6.56
N MET A 54 -0.80 -0.29 7.88
CA MET A 54 0.45 -0.13 8.62
C MET A 54 1.55 -1.08 8.16
N LYS A 55 1.21 -2.33 7.83
CA LYS A 55 2.16 -3.29 7.24
C LYS A 55 2.73 -2.79 5.92
N ILE A 56 1.85 -2.34 5.02
CA ILE A 56 2.27 -1.77 3.71
C ILE A 56 3.17 -0.56 3.93
N LEU A 57 2.81 0.34 4.85
CA LEU A 57 3.60 1.52 5.18
C LEU A 57 5.02 1.14 5.66
N ARG A 58 5.13 0.22 6.62
CA ARG A 58 6.42 -0.24 7.16
C ARG A 58 7.28 -0.93 6.11
N ALA A 59 6.66 -1.73 5.24
CA ALA A 59 7.34 -2.40 4.14
C ALA A 59 7.91 -1.37 3.14
N LEU A 60 7.09 -0.41 2.71
CA LEU A 60 7.54 0.65 1.81
C LEU A 60 8.60 1.56 2.46
N GLN A 61 8.47 1.84 3.74
CA GLN A 61 9.46 2.64 4.46
C GLN A 61 10.81 1.92 4.59
N SER A 62 10.80 0.58 4.62
CA SER A 62 12.02 -0.22 4.58
C SER A 62 12.69 -0.18 3.19
N ILE A 63 11.91 -0.11 2.12
CA ILE A 63 12.42 0.00 0.74
C ILE A 63 12.93 1.41 0.45
N ALA A 64 12.13 2.42 0.80
CA ALA A 64 12.42 3.83 0.56
C ALA A 64 13.31 4.42 1.67
N ALA A 65 14.34 3.68 2.11
CA ALA A 65 15.23 4.07 3.20
C ALA A 65 15.76 5.51 3.00
N GLY A 66 15.20 6.47 3.72
CA GLY A 66 15.48 7.91 3.57
C GLY A 66 14.26 8.79 3.29
N HIS A 67 13.11 8.21 2.92
CA HIS A 67 11.84 8.92 2.77
C HIS A 67 10.90 8.64 3.96
N GLU A 68 10.47 9.69 4.64
CA GLU A 68 9.37 9.62 5.59
C GLU A 68 8.04 9.46 4.85
N LEU A 69 7.67 8.21 4.59
CA LEU A 69 6.34 7.89 4.06
C LEU A 69 5.31 8.00 5.19
N LYS A 70 4.24 8.73 4.94
CA LYS A 70 3.10 8.86 5.86
C LYS A 70 1.88 8.14 5.31
N HIS A 71 1.02 7.64 6.20
CA HIS A 71 -0.24 6.95 5.83
C HIS A 71 -1.09 7.74 4.82
N GLU A 72 -1.16 9.06 4.99
CA GLU A 72 -1.91 9.98 4.12
C GLU A 72 -1.40 10.00 2.67
N GLN A 73 -0.12 9.67 2.45
CA GLN A 73 0.46 9.58 1.11
C GLN A 73 0.18 8.23 0.44
N LEU A 74 -0.30 7.23 1.18
CA LEU A 74 -0.59 5.90 0.66
C LEU A 74 -2.10 5.69 0.47
N PHE A 75 -2.91 6.21 1.39
CA PHE A 75 -4.36 5.96 1.41
C PHE A 75 -5.14 7.26 1.57
N ASN A 76 -6.17 7.45 0.74
CA ASN A 76 -7.04 8.64 0.79
C ASN A 76 -8.17 8.54 1.83
N TYR A 77 -8.05 7.61 2.79
CA TYR A 77 -9.11 7.29 3.75
C TYR A 77 -8.56 6.96 5.15
N SER A 78 -9.35 7.33 6.16
CA SER A 78 -9.13 7.04 7.58
C SER A 78 -9.51 5.63 7.97
#